data_AF-A0A8T4T2R1-F1
#
_entry.id   AF-A0A8T4T2R1-F1
#
_cell.length_a   1.000
_cell.length_b   1.000
_cell.length_c   1.000
_cell.angle_alpha   90.00
_cell.angle_beta   90.00
_cell.angle_gamma   90.00
#
_symmetry.space_group_name_H-M   'P 1'
#
loop_
_entity.id
_entity.type
_entity.pdbx_description
1 polymer ?
#
loop_
_entity_poly.entity_id
_entity_poly.type
_entity_poly.pdbx_seq_one_letter_code
_entity_poly.pdbx_strand_id
1 'polypeptide(L)'
;MLIAFLIASILSFLTTYLSVKWLIKYLRKVGMVVPDMNKKDKPLIPISGGLAVMSGIFIGLMFFIFLQTFFYKDNSFSLILFGAITTIVLITFIGFVDDALIERNSSSSSGLKQWQKPLLVLPAAIPLVVINAAITKINLPWGNVDLGIIYPLLIIPIGVVGAANMVNNLAGFNGLETGMGIIYTLSLGIYAYSHGSVFAALIAFLTFAALIAFFIFNKYPAKILPGDSLTYLLGAIIAVIAILGNMEKTAIIISIPFIIEFFLK
;
A
#
# COMPACT_ATOMS: atom_id res chain seq x y z
N MET A 1 -5.07 -8.79 22.35
CA MET A 1 -4.86 -7.80 21.27
C MET A 1 -3.40 -7.65 20.87
N LEU A 2 -2.49 -7.16 21.74
CA LEU A 2 -1.10 -6.87 21.35
C LEU A 2 -0.29 -8.09 20.89
N ILE A 3 -0.46 -9.25 21.55
CA ILE A 3 0.18 -10.51 21.13
C ILE A 3 -0.30 -10.91 19.73
N ALA A 4 -1.60 -10.77 19.45
CA ALA A 4 -2.16 -11.05 18.13
C ALA A 4 -1.58 -10.12 17.05
N PHE A 5 -1.35 -8.84 17.37
CA PHE A 5 -0.67 -7.88 16.49
C PHE A 5 0.74 -8.32 16.16
N LEU A 6 1.50 -8.71 17.19
CA LEU A 6 2.88 -9.14 17.05
C LEU A 6 2.97 -10.38 16.16
N ILE A 7 2.17 -11.42 16.45
CA ILE A 7 2.17 -12.67 15.67
C ILE A 7 1.73 -12.40 14.23
N ALA A 8 0.68 -11.62 14.01
CA ALA A 8 0.22 -11.27 12.66
C ALA A 8 1.31 -10.50 11.88
N SER A 9 2.04 -9.60 12.54
CA SER A 9 3.16 -8.85 11.93
C SER A 9 4.34 -9.76 11.60
N ILE A 10 4.67 -10.70 12.48
CA ILE A 10 5.70 -11.72 12.21
C ILE A 10 5.31 -12.58 11.01
N LEU A 11 4.04 -13.02 10.94
CA LEU A 11 3.53 -13.77 9.80
C LEU A 11 3.57 -12.96 8.50
N SER A 12 3.26 -11.67 8.56
CA SER A 12 3.37 -10.76 7.41
C SER A 12 4.81 -10.63 6.91
N PHE A 13 5.76 -10.45 7.83
CA PHE A 13 7.19 -10.43 7.52
C PHE A 13 7.66 -11.74 6.89
N LEU A 14 7.37 -12.88 7.54
CA LEU A 14 7.83 -14.19 7.08
C LEU A 14 7.24 -14.56 5.72
N THR A 15 5.94 -14.34 5.55
CA THR A 15 5.26 -14.58 4.27
C THR A 15 5.88 -13.71 3.18
N THR A 16 6.05 -12.41 3.41
CA THR A 16 6.68 -11.51 2.43
C THR A 16 8.10 -11.99 2.09
N TYR A 17 8.92 -12.31 3.09
CA TYR A 17 10.29 -12.77 2.89
C TYR A 17 10.38 -14.04 2.02
N LEU A 18 9.50 -15.01 2.26
CA LEU A 18 9.40 -16.24 1.47
C LEU A 18 8.86 -15.95 0.06
N SER A 19 7.80 -15.15 -0.05
CA SER A 19 7.19 -14.73 -1.31
C SER A 19 8.21 -14.03 -2.20
N VAL A 20 9.04 -13.12 -1.68
CA VAL A 20 10.06 -12.43 -2.48
C VAL A 20 11.07 -13.40 -3.08
N LYS A 21 11.56 -14.39 -2.30
CA LYS A 21 12.51 -15.40 -2.81
C LYS A 21 11.95 -16.20 -3.97
N TRP A 22 10.67 -16.59 -3.88
CA TRP A 22 9.98 -17.28 -4.94
C TRP A 22 9.72 -16.37 -6.15
N LEU A 23 9.21 -15.16 -5.89
CA LEU A 23 8.81 -14.19 -6.90
C LEU A 23 9.99 -13.75 -7.76
N ILE A 24 11.17 -13.51 -7.18
CA ILE A 24 12.41 -13.21 -7.94
C ILE A 24 12.70 -14.30 -8.97
N LYS A 25 12.60 -15.58 -8.61
CA LYS A 25 12.87 -16.70 -9.52
C LYS A 25 11.81 -16.78 -10.61
N TYR A 26 10.54 -16.63 -10.24
CA TYR A 26 9.42 -16.71 -11.15
C TYR A 26 9.45 -15.60 -12.20
N LEU A 27 9.59 -14.34 -11.76
CA LEU A 27 9.61 -13.17 -12.65
C LEU A 27 10.78 -13.20 -13.63
N ARG A 28 11.97 -13.67 -13.20
CA ARG A 28 13.08 -13.92 -14.12
C ARG A 28 12.73 -14.96 -15.18
N LYS A 29 12.05 -16.04 -14.79
CA LYS A 29 11.66 -17.11 -15.72
C LYS A 29 10.65 -16.63 -16.77
N VAL A 30 9.70 -15.77 -16.41
CA VAL A 30 8.71 -15.22 -17.36
C VAL A 30 9.21 -13.98 -18.11
N GLY A 31 10.44 -13.54 -17.83
CA GLY A 31 11.07 -12.39 -18.47
C GLY A 31 10.48 -11.04 -18.03
N MET A 32 9.84 -10.98 -16.86
CA MET A 32 9.31 -9.74 -16.29
C MET A 32 10.42 -9.02 -15.51
N VAL A 33 11.36 -8.47 -16.28
CA VAL A 33 12.57 -7.79 -15.80
C VAL A 33 12.74 -6.46 -16.52
N VAL A 34 13.29 -5.48 -15.82
CA VAL A 34 13.59 -4.15 -16.38
C VAL A 34 15.03 -3.74 -16.04
N PRO A 35 15.65 -2.84 -16.82
CA PRO A 35 17.02 -2.40 -16.54
C PRO A 35 17.05 -1.47 -15.33
N ASP A 36 17.98 -1.69 -14.40
CA ASP A 36 18.28 -0.73 -13.33
C ASP A 36 19.01 0.50 -13.91
N MET A 37 18.24 1.55 -14.22
CA MET A 37 18.74 2.73 -14.94
C MET A 37 19.83 3.50 -14.21
N ASN A 38 19.92 3.34 -12.89
CA ASN A 38 20.87 4.05 -12.03
C ASN A 38 22.18 3.28 -11.82
N LYS A 39 22.40 2.19 -12.56
CA LYS A 39 23.66 1.43 -12.56
C LYS A 39 24.31 1.49 -13.94
N LYS A 40 25.65 1.55 -13.96
CA LYS A 40 26.46 1.61 -15.19
C LYS A 40 26.13 0.48 -16.16
N ASP A 41 26.04 -0.75 -15.65
CA ASP A 41 25.81 -1.95 -16.46
C ASP A 41 24.32 -2.23 -16.74
N LYS A 42 23.41 -1.37 -16.24
CA LYS A 42 21.95 -1.48 -16.35
C LYS A 42 21.44 -2.93 -16.24
N PRO A 43 21.79 -3.67 -15.16
CA PRO A 43 21.42 -5.07 -15.03
C PRO A 43 19.90 -5.22 -15.05
N LEU A 44 19.42 -6.30 -15.67
CA LEU A 44 18.01 -6.64 -15.70
C LEU A 44 17.57 -7.21 -14.33
N ILE A 45 16.64 -6.51 -13.68
CA ILE A 45 16.12 -6.85 -12.35
C ILE A 45 14.62 -7.11 -12.46
N PRO A 46 14.09 -8.15 -11.80
CA PRO A 46 12.65 -8.37 -11.67
C PRO A 46 11.91 -7.14 -11.15
N ILE A 47 10.71 -6.88 -11.69
CA ILE A 47 9.81 -5.80 -11.27
C ILE A 47 8.54 -6.39 -10.60
N SER A 48 7.73 -5.56 -9.94
CA SER A 48 6.50 -5.94 -9.24
C SER A 48 6.65 -6.59 -7.87
N GLY A 49 7.54 -6.02 -7.05
CA GLY A 49 7.69 -6.39 -5.65
C GLY A 49 6.43 -6.25 -4.79
N GLY A 50 5.47 -5.41 -5.22
CA GLY A 50 4.20 -5.19 -4.53
C GLY A 50 3.40 -6.47 -4.28
N LEU A 51 3.47 -7.45 -5.18
CA LEU A 51 2.80 -8.75 -5.01
C LEU A 51 3.27 -9.50 -3.76
N ALA A 52 4.58 -9.46 -3.47
CA ALA A 52 5.13 -10.13 -2.30
C ALA A 52 4.71 -9.41 -1.00
N VAL A 53 4.75 -8.08 -0.99
CA VAL A 53 4.33 -7.26 0.16
C VAL A 53 2.83 -7.46 0.44
N MET A 54 1.99 -7.43 -0.59
CA MET A 54 0.55 -7.70 -0.48
C MET A 54 0.29 -9.09 0.11
N SER A 55 1.02 -10.12 -0.31
CA SER A 55 0.85 -11.48 0.23
C SER A 55 1.11 -11.55 1.74
N GLY A 56 2.10 -10.81 2.26
CA GLY A 56 2.35 -10.74 3.69
C GLY A 56 1.26 -10.02 4.45
N ILE A 57 0.84 -8.85 3.97
CA ILE A 57 -0.28 -8.10 4.56
C ILE A 57 -1.54 -8.96 4.57
N PHE A 58 -1.81 -9.68 3.47
CA PHE A 58 -2.95 -10.57 3.32
C PHE A 58 -2.95 -11.68 4.38
N ILE A 59 -1.86 -12.42 4.50
CA ILE A 59 -1.75 -13.51 5.48
C ILE A 59 -1.80 -12.98 6.92
N GLY A 60 -1.14 -11.85 7.20
CA GLY A 60 -1.19 -11.22 8.52
C GLY A 60 -2.62 -10.81 8.92
N LEU A 61 -3.36 -10.17 8.01
CA LEU A 61 -4.76 -9.79 8.24
C LEU A 61 -5.68 -11.01 8.38
N MET A 62 -5.55 -12.01 7.51
CA MET A 62 -6.35 -13.24 7.59
C MET A 62 -6.13 -13.97 8.91
N PHE A 63 -4.87 -14.05 9.37
CA PHE A 63 -4.56 -14.62 10.67
C PHE A 63 -5.16 -13.82 11.83
N PHE A 64 -5.11 -12.48 11.77
CA PHE A 64 -5.74 -11.64 12.79
C PHE A 64 -7.26 -11.85 12.83
N ILE A 65 -7.92 -11.88 11.67
CA ILE A 65 -9.37 -12.14 11.56
C ILE A 65 -9.68 -13.53 12.12
N PHE A 66 -8.89 -14.55 11.78
CA PHE A 66 -9.03 -15.90 12.33
C PHE A 66 -8.98 -15.90 13.87
N LEU A 67 -8.05 -15.18 14.48
CA LEU A 67 -8.00 -15.04 15.93
C LEU A 67 -9.25 -14.35 16.50
N GLN A 68 -9.70 -13.26 15.87
CA GLN A 68 -10.91 -12.55 16.31
C GLN A 68 -12.15 -13.44 16.26
N THR A 69 -12.35 -14.15 15.14
CA THR A 69 -13.51 -15.00 14.93
C THR A 69 -13.52 -16.23 15.84
N PHE A 70 -12.41 -16.97 15.94
CA PHE A 70 -12.42 -18.28 16.61
C PHE A 70 -12.01 -18.21 18.09
N PHE A 71 -11.14 -17.28 18.49
CA PHE A 71 -10.66 -17.18 19.88
C PHE A 71 -11.40 -16.10 20.66
N TYR A 72 -11.55 -14.91 20.08
CA TYR A 72 -12.24 -13.79 20.74
C TYR A 72 -13.75 -13.81 20.51
N LYS A 73 -14.24 -14.61 19.57
CA LYS A 73 -15.67 -14.72 19.19
C LYS A 73 -16.30 -13.37 18.83
N ASP A 74 -15.50 -12.49 18.21
CA ASP A 74 -15.94 -11.18 17.76
C ASP A 74 -15.75 -11.05 16.24
N ASN A 75 -16.87 -10.86 15.55
CA ASN A 75 -16.92 -10.69 14.10
C ASN A 75 -17.40 -9.29 13.68
N SER A 76 -17.58 -8.37 14.64
CA SER A 76 -18.12 -7.03 14.39
C SER A 76 -17.27 -6.23 13.41
N PHE A 77 -15.98 -6.53 13.31
CA PHE A 77 -15.01 -5.80 12.50
C PHE A 77 -14.64 -6.48 11.17
N SER A 78 -15.14 -7.70 10.93
CA SER A 78 -14.76 -8.48 9.75
C SER A 78 -15.11 -7.76 8.46
N LEU A 79 -16.27 -7.08 8.38
CA LEU A 79 -16.68 -6.33 7.20
C LEU A 79 -15.68 -5.23 6.84
N ILE A 80 -15.20 -4.47 7.83
CA ILE A 80 -14.24 -3.38 7.65
C ILE A 80 -12.89 -3.91 7.18
N LEU A 81 -12.40 -4.97 7.83
CA LEU A 81 -11.12 -5.59 7.47
C LEU A 81 -11.17 -6.25 6.09
N PHE A 82 -12.31 -6.84 5.71
CA PHE A 82 -12.52 -7.37 4.36
C PHE A 82 -12.57 -6.25 3.31
N GLY A 83 -13.25 -5.14 3.57
CA GLY A 83 -13.22 -3.99 2.66
C GLY A 83 -11.81 -3.43 2.45
N ALA A 84 -11.03 -3.33 3.52
CA ALA A 84 -9.64 -2.88 3.48
C ALA A 84 -8.74 -3.82 2.67
N ILE A 85 -8.79 -5.13 2.94
CA ILE A 85 -7.95 -6.10 2.23
C ILE A 85 -8.35 -6.24 0.76
N THR A 86 -9.65 -6.20 0.43
CA THR A 86 -10.10 -6.21 -0.97
C THR A 86 -9.57 -4.98 -1.71
N THR A 87 -9.59 -3.81 -1.09
CA THR A 87 -9.01 -2.58 -1.65
C THR A 87 -7.51 -2.74 -1.93
N ILE A 88 -6.76 -3.24 -0.94
CA ILE A 88 -5.30 -3.48 -1.05
C ILE A 88 -4.98 -4.51 -2.14
N VAL A 89 -5.76 -5.60 -2.24
CA VAL A 89 -5.56 -6.62 -3.27
C VAL A 89 -5.86 -6.07 -4.66
N LEU A 90 -7.00 -5.40 -4.84
CA LEU A 90 -7.40 -4.84 -6.14
C LEU A 90 -6.38 -3.82 -6.64
N ILE A 91 -5.95 -2.89 -5.79
CA ILE A 91 -5.00 -1.86 -6.22
C ILE A 91 -3.61 -2.43 -6.53
N THR A 92 -3.14 -3.41 -5.75
CA THR A 92 -1.88 -4.10 -6.05
C THR A 92 -1.98 -4.84 -7.37
N PHE A 93 -3.12 -5.48 -7.65
CA PHE A 93 -3.36 -6.16 -8.91
C PHE A 93 -3.38 -5.19 -10.10
N ILE A 94 -4.04 -4.03 -9.95
CA ILE A 94 -4.02 -2.97 -10.97
C ILE A 94 -2.58 -2.52 -11.26
N GLY A 95 -1.77 -2.26 -10.22
CA GLY A 95 -0.37 -1.89 -10.40
C GLY A 95 0.48 -3.02 -11.01
N PHE A 96 0.17 -4.27 -10.70
CA PHE A 96 0.83 -5.42 -11.34
C PHE A 96 0.46 -5.53 -12.83
N VAL A 97 -0.79 -5.25 -13.19
CA VAL A 97 -1.21 -5.18 -14.60
C VAL A 97 -0.48 -4.05 -15.32
N ASP A 98 -0.35 -2.86 -14.71
CA ASP A 98 0.43 -1.74 -15.27
C ASP A 98 1.90 -2.15 -15.50
N ASP A 99 2.53 -2.77 -14.49
CA ASP A 99 3.89 -3.31 -14.59
C ASP A 99 4.03 -4.36 -15.72
N ALA A 100 3.02 -5.22 -15.92
CA ALA A 100 3.03 -6.27 -16.93
C ALA A 100 2.82 -5.75 -18.36
N LEU A 101 2.19 -4.59 -18.50
CA LEU A 101 1.96 -3.91 -19.78
C LEU A 101 3.17 -3.09 -20.24
N ILE A 102 4.19 -2.89 -19.40
CA ILE A 102 5.41 -2.19 -19.77
C ILE A 102 6.06 -2.88 -20.98
N GLU A 103 6.10 -2.17 -22.10
CA GLU A 103 6.54 -2.70 -23.38
C GLU A 103 8.07 -2.97 -23.36
N ARG A 104 8.44 -4.21 -23.68
CA ARG A 104 9.80 -4.75 -23.46
C ARG A 104 10.91 -4.12 -24.33
N ASN A 105 10.56 -3.36 -25.37
CA ASN A 105 11.47 -2.96 -26.45
C ASN A 105 11.55 -1.45 -26.72
N SER A 106 10.84 -0.59 -25.98
CA SER A 106 10.81 0.83 -26.29
C SER A 106 11.74 1.62 -25.36
N SER A 107 12.67 2.37 -25.96
CA SER A 107 13.59 3.30 -25.30
C SER A 107 12.89 4.48 -24.61
N SER A 108 11.57 4.55 -24.72
CA SER A 108 10.65 5.34 -23.90
C SER A 108 9.71 4.35 -23.22
N SER A 109 9.71 4.31 -21.89
CA SER A 109 8.81 3.46 -21.09
C SER A 109 7.37 3.94 -21.18
N SER A 110 6.72 3.80 -22.34
CA SER A 110 5.30 4.12 -22.48
C SER A 110 4.48 2.90 -22.06
N GLY A 111 4.32 2.72 -20.74
CA GLY A 111 3.19 1.99 -20.20
C GLY A 111 1.87 2.73 -20.49
N LEU A 112 0.87 2.56 -19.63
CA LEU A 112 -0.38 3.33 -19.72
C LEU A 112 -0.11 4.84 -19.65
N LYS A 113 -0.86 5.65 -20.43
CA LYS A 113 -0.67 7.11 -20.43
C LYS A 113 -0.90 7.65 -19.02
N GLN A 114 -0.10 8.62 -18.60
CA GLN A 114 -0.13 9.15 -17.22
C GLN A 114 -1.53 9.64 -16.77
N TRP A 115 -2.37 10.12 -17.70
CA TRP A 115 -3.75 10.52 -17.41
C TRP A 115 -4.73 9.34 -17.21
N GLN A 116 -4.39 8.14 -17.70
CA GLN A 116 -5.22 6.92 -17.56
C GLN A 116 -4.99 6.23 -16.22
N LYS A 117 -3.81 6.41 -15.61
CA LYS A 117 -3.41 5.78 -14.34
C LYS A 117 -4.39 6.09 -13.19
N PRO A 118 -4.83 7.34 -12.95
CA PRO A 118 -5.84 7.64 -11.93
C PRO A 118 -7.17 6.91 -12.14
N LEU A 119 -7.64 6.80 -13.39
CA LEU A 119 -8.91 6.15 -13.71
C LEU A 119 -8.86 4.64 -13.46
N LEU A 120 -7.70 4.01 -13.67
CA LEU A 120 -7.52 2.57 -13.45
C LEU A 120 -7.56 2.19 -11.98
N VAL A 121 -7.18 3.10 -11.08
CA VAL A 121 -7.15 2.86 -9.63
C VAL A 121 -8.52 3.05 -8.97
N LEU A 122 -9.43 3.85 -9.58
CA LEU A 122 -10.76 4.14 -9.03
C LEU A 122 -11.55 2.91 -8.56
N PRO A 123 -11.60 1.78 -9.31
CA PRO A 123 -12.35 0.60 -8.88
C PRO A 123 -11.84 0.02 -7.56
N ALA A 124 -10.57 0.22 -7.21
CA ALA A 124 -10.02 -0.27 -5.95
C ALA A 124 -10.60 0.46 -4.73
N ALA A 125 -11.16 1.67 -4.88
CA ALA A 125 -11.79 2.38 -3.77
C ALA A 125 -13.18 1.84 -3.42
N ILE A 126 -13.87 1.19 -4.38
CA ILE A 126 -15.27 0.73 -4.26
C ILE A 126 -15.53 -0.09 -3.00
N PRO A 127 -14.68 -1.06 -2.58
CA PRO A 127 -14.94 -1.83 -1.38
C PRO A 127 -15.10 -0.96 -0.13
N LEU A 128 -14.26 0.07 0.06
CA LEU A 128 -14.36 1.00 1.19
C LEU A 128 -15.60 1.90 1.11
N VAL A 129 -15.98 2.31 -0.10
CA VAL A 129 -17.19 3.12 -0.35
C VAL A 129 -18.43 2.35 0.06
N VAL A 130 -18.57 1.10 -0.42
CA VAL A 130 -19.78 0.27 -0.25
C VAL A 130 -20.00 -0.09 1.22
N ILE A 131 -18.94 -0.36 1.97
CA ILE A 131 -19.06 -0.67 3.40
C ILE A 131 -19.23 0.58 4.28
N ASN A 132 -19.21 1.78 3.68
CA ASN A 132 -19.20 3.06 4.38
C ASN A 132 -18.13 3.10 5.49
N ALA A 133 -16.88 2.83 5.11
CA ALA A 133 -15.77 2.60 6.04
C ALA A 133 -15.40 3.81 6.93
N ALA A 134 -15.97 4.98 6.66
CA ALA A 134 -15.54 6.25 7.22
C ALA A 134 -16.49 6.80 8.29
N ILE A 135 -15.92 7.61 9.17
CA ILE A 135 -16.68 8.55 9.99
C ILE A 135 -16.87 9.81 9.15
N THR A 136 -18.11 10.20 8.88
CA THR A 136 -18.43 11.31 7.97
C THR A 136 -18.06 12.69 8.51
N LYS A 137 -17.74 12.77 9.81
CA LYS A 137 -17.34 14.00 10.50
C LYS A 137 -15.83 14.20 10.40
N ILE A 138 -15.44 15.24 9.65
CA ILE A 138 -14.07 15.71 9.57
C ILE A 138 -13.87 16.85 10.56
N ASN A 139 -12.83 16.74 11.38
CA ASN A 139 -12.40 17.86 12.23
C ASN A 139 -11.57 18.81 11.35
N LEU A 140 -12.03 20.02 11.03
CA LEU A 140 -11.25 21.05 10.35
C LEU A 140 -10.64 22.02 11.37
N PRO A 141 -9.62 22.83 11.01
CA PRO A 141 -9.06 23.85 11.91
C PRO A 141 -10.11 24.85 12.45
N TRP A 142 -11.20 25.05 11.70
CA TRP A 142 -12.26 26.01 12.01
C TRP A 142 -13.54 25.38 12.55
N GLY A 143 -13.54 24.07 12.83
CA GLY A 143 -14.70 23.36 13.38
C GLY A 143 -14.92 21.98 12.76
N ASN A 144 -15.88 21.24 13.29
CA ASN A 144 -16.20 19.90 12.81
C ASN A 144 -17.29 19.99 11.74
N VAL A 145 -17.04 19.40 10.57
CA VAL A 145 -17.97 19.38 9.45
C VAL A 145 -18.38 17.95 9.18
N ASP A 146 -19.70 17.71 9.16
CA ASP A 146 -20.26 16.43 8.74
C ASP A 146 -20.50 16.45 7.23
N LEU A 147 -19.73 15.65 6.50
CA LEU A 147 -19.85 15.54 5.05
C LEU A 147 -20.96 14.58 4.62
N GLY A 148 -21.55 13.82 5.55
CA GLY A 148 -22.56 12.81 5.26
C GLY A 148 -22.12 11.88 4.12
N ILE A 149 -23.03 11.67 3.16
CA ILE A 149 -22.82 10.76 2.02
C ILE A 149 -21.69 11.21 1.06
N ILE A 150 -21.31 12.49 1.09
CA ILE A 150 -20.22 13.01 0.25
C ILE A 150 -18.90 12.39 0.66
N TYR A 151 -18.71 12.06 1.94
CA TYR A 151 -17.47 11.43 2.40
C TYR A 151 -17.22 10.10 1.68
N PRO A 152 -18.08 9.06 1.82
CA PRO A 152 -17.80 7.78 1.17
C PRO A 152 -17.83 7.89 -0.36
N LEU A 153 -18.72 8.68 -0.95
CA LEU A 153 -18.84 8.73 -2.42
C LEU A 153 -17.73 9.51 -3.11
N LEU A 154 -17.11 10.49 -2.45
CA LEU A 154 -16.16 11.41 -3.09
C LEU A 154 -14.80 11.44 -2.40
N ILE A 155 -14.76 11.56 -1.07
CA ILE A 155 -13.50 11.67 -0.32
C ILE A 155 -12.71 10.34 -0.36
N ILE A 156 -13.39 9.20 -0.20
CA ILE A 156 -12.71 7.89 -0.26
C ILE A 156 -12.07 7.64 -1.63
N PRO A 157 -12.78 7.74 -2.78
CA PRO A 157 -12.16 7.57 -4.10
C PRO A 157 -11.02 8.53 -4.36
N ILE A 158 -11.19 9.82 -4.03
CA ILE A 158 -10.13 10.83 -4.21
C ILE A 158 -8.91 10.50 -3.34
N GLY A 159 -9.12 10.09 -2.09
CA GLY A 159 -8.04 9.72 -1.18
C GLY A 159 -7.24 8.52 -1.69
N VAL A 160 -7.91 7.45 -2.11
CA VAL A 160 -7.25 6.24 -2.62
C VAL A 160 -6.50 6.53 -3.92
N VAL A 161 -7.16 7.18 -4.89
CA VAL A 161 -6.55 7.48 -6.20
C VAL A 161 -5.43 8.52 -6.06
N GLY A 162 -5.67 9.60 -5.29
CA GLY A 162 -4.69 10.66 -5.08
C GLY A 162 -3.42 10.13 -4.42
N ALA A 163 -3.56 9.39 -3.31
CA ALA A 163 -2.42 8.83 -2.60
C ALA A 163 -1.64 7.82 -3.45
N ALA A 164 -2.31 6.94 -4.21
CA ALA A 164 -1.67 5.98 -5.10
C ALA A 164 -0.80 6.67 -6.18
N ASN A 165 -1.34 7.71 -6.83
CA ASN A 165 -0.60 8.44 -7.86
C ASN A 165 0.54 9.28 -7.27
N MET A 166 0.32 9.92 -6.13
CA MET A 166 1.35 10.73 -5.48
C MET A 166 2.55 9.89 -5.04
N VAL A 167 2.31 8.73 -4.41
CA VAL A 167 3.40 7.82 -4.03
C VAL A 167 4.13 7.29 -5.26
N ASN A 168 3.40 7.02 -6.35
CA ASN A 168 4.03 6.57 -7.59
C ASN A 168 4.95 7.62 -8.23
N ASN A 169 4.65 8.91 -8.06
CA ASN A 169 5.47 9.96 -8.61
C ASN A 169 6.84 10.09 -7.91
N LEU A 170 6.97 9.73 -6.63
CA LEU A 170 8.24 9.80 -5.89
C LEU A 170 8.92 8.42 -5.84
N ALA A 171 9.43 7.98 -6.99
CA ALA A 171 10.04 6.66 -7.20
C ALA A 171 11.32 6.77 -8.04
N GLY A 172 12.14 5.70 -8.04
CA GLY A 172 13.23 5.54 -9.00
C GLY A 172 14.59 5.15 -8.42
N PHE A 173 14.78 5.11 -7.10
CA PHE A 173 16.04 4.71 -6.48
C PHE A 173 15.91 3.43 -5.66
N ASN A 174 16.94 2.57 -5.71
CA ASN A 174 16.96 1.29 -4.99
C ASN A 174 16.75 1.48 -3.48
N GLY A 175 15.60 1.05 -2.96
CA GLY A 175 15.24 1.15 -1.55
C GLY A 175 14.46 2.40 -1.15
N LEU A 176 14.21 3.34 -2.07
CA LEU A 176 13.56 4.61 -1.74
C LEU A 176 12.08 4.42 -1.37
N GLU A 177 11.29 3.79 -2.25
CA GLU A 177 9.85 3.60 -2.09
C GLU A 177 9.57 2.74 -0.85
N THR A 178 10.31 1.63 -0.73
CA THR A 178 10.22 0.74 0.43
C THR A 178 10.68 1.44 1.71
N GLY A 179 11.77 2.20 1.67
CA GLY A 179 12.32 2.90 2.83
C GLY A 179 11.38 3.98 3.36
N MET A 180 10.84 4.83 2.47
CA MET A 180 9.79 5.79 2.83
C MET A 180 8.55 5.08 3.38
N GLY A 181 8.14 3.98 2.72
CA GLY A 181 7.11 3.06 3.18
C GLY A 181 7.26 2.64 4.63
N ILE A 182 8.45 2.14 4.99
CA ILE A 182 8.78 1.73 6.36
C ILE A 182 8.61 2.88 7.33
N ILE A 183 9.12 4.08 6.99
CA ILE A 183 9.05 5.24 7.87
C ILE A 183 7.59 5.63 8.13
N TYR A 184 6.80 5.89 7.09
CA TYR A 184 5.46 6.41 7.31
C TYR A 184 4.50 5.35 7.87
N THR A 185 4.64 4.07 7.51
CA THR A 185 3.78 3.01 8.08
C THR A 185 4.08 2.79 9.56
N LEU A 186 5.35 2.88 9.99
CA LEU A 186 5.69 2.85 11.40
C LEU A 186 5.10 4.05 12.15
N SER A 187 5.31 5.26 11.64
CA SER A 187 4.80 6.49 12.25
C SER A 187 3.28 6.50 12.36
N LEU A 188 2.58 6.17 11.28
CA LEU A 188 1.12 6.08 11.28
C LEU A 188 0.63 4.96 12.21
N GLY A 189 1.31 3.82 12.26
CA GLY A 189 0.96 2.71 13.16
C GLY A 189 1.07 3.08 14.63
N ILE A 190 2.17 3.74 15.03
CA ILE A 190 2.37 4.23 16.40
C ILE A 190 1.29 5.26 16.76
N TYR A 191 1.01 6.22 15.87
CA TYR A 191 -0.01 7.23 16.11
C TYR A 191 -1.41 6.61 16.21
N ALA A 192 -1.77 5.72 15.28
CA ALA A 192 -3.07 5.06 15.28
C ALA A 192 -3.28 4.25 16.57
N TYR A 193 -2.24 3.53 17.01
CA TYR A 193 -2.29 2.77 18.25
C TYR A 193 -2.47 3.66 19.48
N SER A 194 -1.74 4.78 19.57
CA SER A 194 -1.84 5.71 20.71
C SER A 194 -3.18 6.44 20.79
N HIS A 195 -3.90 6.57 19.67
CA HIS A 195 -5.22 7.21 19.60
C HIS A 195 -6.38 6.19 19.57
N GLY A 196 -6.11 4.92 19.86
CA GLY A 196 -7.15 3.87 19.93
C GLY A 196 -7.70 3.40 18.58
N SER A 197 -7.10 3.80 17.47
CA SER A 197 -7.46 3.36 16.11
C SER A 197 -6.83 2.01 15.79
N VAL A 198 -7.37 0.96 16.40
CA VAL A 198 -6.74 -0.36 16.43
C VAL A 198 -6.58 -0.98 15.02
N PHE A 199 -7.58 -0.88 14.13
CA PHE A 199 -7.49 -1.47 12.79
C PHE A 199 -6.53 -0.72 11.87
N ALA A 200 -6.50 0.61 11.95
CA ALA A 200 -5.52 1.42 11.25
C ALA A 200 -4.09 1.07 11.70
N ALA A 201 -3.88 0.92 13.02
CA ALA A 201 -2.61 0.49 13.58
C ALA A 201 -2.20 -0.92 13.10
N LEU A 202 -3.15 -1.87 13.06
CA LEU A 202 -2.90 -3.22 12.56
C LEU A 202 -2.38 -3.18 11.13
N ILE A 203 -3.11 -2.55 10.20
CA ILE A 203 -2.74 -2.49 8.79
C ILE A 203 -1.36 -1.82 8.63
N ALA A 204 -1.11 -0.76 9.39
CA ALA A 204 0.17 -0.06 9.40
C ALA A 204 1.32 -0.97 9.84
N PHE A 205 1.19 -1.70 10.96
CA PHE A 205 2.23 -2.60 11.46
C PHE A 205 2.45 -3.83 10.57
N LEU A 206 1.39 -4.40 10.00
CA LEU A 206 1.50 -5.49 9.03
C LEU A 206 2.26 -5.05 7.78
N THR A 207 1.97 -3.84 7.28
CA THR A 207 2.66 -3.26 6.13
C THR A 207 4.11 -2.95 6.46
N PHE A 208 4.38 -2.32 7.61
CA PHE A 208 5.73 -2.07 8.11
C PHE A 208 6.57 -3.36 8.14
N ALA A 209 6.02 -4.44 8.72
CA ALA A 209 6.70 -5.73 8.80
C ALA A 209 6.95 -6.35 7.41
N ALA A 210 5.96 -6.30 6.50
CA ALA A 210 6.13 -6.74 5.12
C ALA A 210 7.22 -5.93 4.38
N LEU A 211 7.24 -4.61 4.56
CA LEU A 211 8.22 -3.75 3.91
C LEU A 211 9.63 -3.96 4.43
N ILE A 212 9.84 -4.23 5.72
CA ILE A 212 11.16 -4.62 6.22
C ILE A 212 11.64 -5.90 5.50
N ALA A 213 10.79 -6.91 5.37
CA ALA A 213 11.14 -8.13 4.64
C ALA A 213 11.49 -7.86 3.18
N PHE A 214 10.70 -7.02 2.49
CA PHE A 214 10.95 -6.63 1.10
C PHE A 214 12.23 -5.78 0.95
N PHE A 215 12.49 -4.86 1.89
CA PHE A 215 13.65 -3.97 1.89
C PHE A 215 14.97 -4.73 1.88
N ILE A 216 15.04 -5.90 2.52
CA ILE A 216 16.23 -6.77 2.50
C ILE A 216 16.67 -7.10 1.05
N PHE A 217 15.71 -7.21 0.12
CA PHE A 217 15.95 -7.52 -1.29
C PHE A 217 15.93 -6.29 -2.20
N ASN A 218 15.27 -5.20 -1.79
CA ASN A 218 15.12 -3.98 -2.57
C ASN A 218 16.21 -2.93 -2.29
N LYS A 219 16.85 -2.96 -1.11
CA LYS A 219 17.96 -2.06 -0.77
C LYS A 219 19.11 -2.17 -1.78
N TYR A 220 19.88 -1.09 -1.93
CA TYR A 220 21.03 -1.07 -2.84
C TYR A 220 22.08 -2.15 -2.47
N PRO A 221 22.58 -2.95 -3.44
CA PRO A 221 22.09 -3.10 -4.81
C PRO A 221 20.82 -3.99 -4.88
N ALA A 222 19.76 -3.47 -5.52
CA ALA A 222 18.47 -4.17 -5.56
C ALA A 222 18.54 -5.54 -6.28
N LYS A 223 17.74 -6.50 -5.80
CA LYS A 223 17.50 -7.82 -6.41
C LYS A 223 16.10 -7.95 -7.00
N ILE A 224 15.19 -7.07 -6.59
CA ILE A 224 13.83 -6.89 -7.09
C ILE A 224 13.47 -5.41 -6.96
N LEU A 225 12.81 -4.88 -7.98
CA LEU A 225 12.29 -3.51 -8.02
C LEU A 225 10.85 -3.47 -7.51
N PRO A 226 10.42 -2.34 -6.95
CA PRO A 226 9.10 -2.21 -6.35
C PRO A 226 7.98 -2.33 -7.40
N GLY A 227 8.12 -1.63 -8.53
CA GLY A 227 7.09 -1.51 -9.57
C GLY A 227 5.87 -0.70 -9.13
N ASP A 228 4.98 -0.42 -10.08
CA ASP A 228 3.69 0.25 -9.86
C ASP A 228 2.80 -0.57 -8.91
N SER A 229 2.95 -1.90 -8.91
CA SER A 229 2.28 -2.78 -7.93
C SER A 229 2.60 -2.42 -6.48
N LEU A 230 3.82 -1.98 -6.15
CA LEU A 230 4.15 -1.56 -4.77
C LEU A 230 3.75 -0.12 -4.53
N THR A 231 4.03 0.80 -5.45
CA THR A 231 3.76 2.23 -5.21
C THR A 231 2.27 2.51 -5.09
N TYR A 232 1.42 1.89 -5.91
CA TYR A 232 -0.03 2.00 -5.76
C TYR A 232 -0.52 1.35 -4.46
N LEU A 233 -0.02 0.15 -4.11
CA LEU A 233 -0.31 -0.49 -2.81
C LEU A 233 -0.02 0.47 -1.66
N LEU A 234 1.17 1.06 -1.64
CA LEU A 234 1.65 1.97 -0.61
C LEU A 234 0.76 3.22 -0.48
N GLY A 235 0.35 3.83 -1.59
CA GLY A 235 -0.59 4.95 -1.55
C GLY A 235 -1.98 4.55 -1.03
N ALA A 236 -2.51 3.39 -1.44
CA ALA A 236 -3.75 2.88 -0.85
C ALA A 236 -3.63 2.58 0.64
N ILE A 237 -2.49 2.08 1.12
CA ILE A 237 -2.28 1.86 2.56
C ILE A 237 -2.38 3.18 3.32
N ILE A 238 -1.80 4.27 2.82
CA ILE A 238 -1.95 5.59 3.43
C ILE A 238 -3.44 5.97 3.50
N ALA A 239 -4.17 5.84 2.39
CA ALA A 239 -5.59 6.17 2.35
C ALA A 239 -6.45 5.29 3.28
N VAL A 240 -6.23 3.97 3.28
CA VAL A 240 -6.93 3.01 4.14
C VAL A 240 -6.69 3.33 5.61
N ILE A 241 -5.44 3.58 6.01
CA ILE A 241 -5.10 3.96 7.40
C ILE A 241 -5.76 5.28 7.77
N ALA A 242 -5.74 6.27 6.87
CA ALA A 242 -6.37 7.57 7.09
C ALA A 242 -7.89 7.45 7.34
N ILE A 243 -8.58 6.70 6.46
CA ILE A 243 -10.03 6.53 6.50
C ILE A 243 -10.45 5.73 7.74
N LEU A 244 -9.81 4.59 7.99
CA LEU A 244 -10.17 3.72 9.13
C LEU A 244 -9.74 4.29 10.47
N GLY A 245 -8.72 5.15 10.49
CA GLY A 245 -8.22 5.78 11.69
C GLY A 245 -8.86 7.13 12.00
N ASN A 246 -9.66 7.70 11.09
CA ASN A 246 -10.09 9.11 11.16
C ASN A 246 -8.85 10.04 11.35
N MET A 247 -7.85 9.80 10.51
CA MET A 247 -6.49 10.33 10.59
C MET A 247 -6.08 11.07 9.31
N GLU A 248 -7.03 11.65 8.59
CA GLU A 248 -6.83 12.30 7.29
C GLU A 248 -5.79 13.42 7.37
N LYS A 249 -5.83 14.23 8.44
CA LYS A 249 -4.81 15.27 8.71
C LYS A 249 -3.41 14.69 8.83
N THR A 250 -3.26 13.63 9.64
CA THR A 250 -1.97 12.97 9.87
C THR A 250 -1.45 12.35 8.57
N ALA A 251 -2.33 11.77 7.76
CA ALA A 251 -1.99 11.22 6.46
C ALA A 251 -1.58 12.30 5.45
N ILE A 252 -2.21 13.48 5.47
CA ILE A 252 -1.78 14.62 4.65
C ILE A 252 -0.39 15.08 5.07
N ILE A 253 -0.13 15.24 6.38
CA ILE A 253 1.18 15.65 6.89
C ILE A 253 2.27 14.68 6.46
N ILE A 254 2.04 13.37 6.60
CA ILE A 254 3.04 12.38 6.22
C ILE A 254 3.24 12.29 4.71
N SER A 255 2.25 12.75 3.95
CA SER A 255 2.26 12.76 2.50
C SER A 255 2.88 14.03 1.90
N ILE A 256 3.28 15.02 2.71
CA ILE A 256 3.91 16.27 2.23
C ILE A 256 5.04 16.03 1.23
N PRO A 257 6.00 15.09 1.43
CA PRO A 257 7.06 14.86 0.43
C PRO A 257 6.51 14.43 -0.93
N PHE A 258 5.49 13.56 -0.95
CA PHE A 258 4.85 13.11 -2.19
C PHE A 258 4.05 14.24 -2.86
N ILE A 259 3.40 15.11 -2.06
CA ILE A 259 2.66 16.27 -2.55
C ILE A 259 3.62 17.25 -3.23
N ILE A 260 4.74 17.57 -2.58
CA ILE A 260 5.74 18.49 -3.11
C ILE A 260 6.29 17.95 -4.44
N GLU A 261 6.68 16.68 -4.48
CA GLU A 261 7.18 16.04 -5.72
C GLU A 261 6.14 16.08 -6.84
N PHE A 262 4.86 15.85 -6.51
CA PHE A 262 3.77 15.91 -7.49
C PHE A 262 3.67 17.29 -8.17
N PHE A 263 3.90 18.39 -7.44
CA PHE A 263 3.86 19.75 -8.00
C PHE A 263 5.16 20.18 -8.68
N LEU A 264 6.28 19.50 -8.42
CA LEU A 264 7.57 19.80 -9.05
C LEU A 264 7.73 19.16 -10.44
N LYS A 265 6.90 18.16 -10.78
CA LYS A 265 6.89 17.47 -12.08
C LYS A 265 5.87 18.07 -13.04
#